data_AF-A0A6J3M0R7-F1
#
_entry.id   AF-A0A6J3M0R7-F1
#
_cell.length_a   1.000
_cell.length_b   1.000
_cell.length_c   1.000
_cell.angle_alpha   90.00
_cell.angle_beta   90.00
_cell.angle_gamma   90.00
#
_symmetry.space_group_name_H-M   'P 1'
#
loop_
_entity.id
_entity.type
_entity.pdbx_description
1 polymer ?
#
loop_
_entity_poly.entity_id
_entity_poly.type
_entity_poly.pdbx_seq_one_letter_code
_entity_poly.pdbx_strand_id
1 'polypeptide(L)'
;MDLPSEIKTSHRITLALLDEILEDFGLDRKHGLSSIKLIGSLPSNTETKSDDIIMSLIGAIPSLANAIIATQIFEARGGAPQSIEIDLRRAHNYLDPDIGMTPTLNDQEITLDVVAGNPFISGIYETADSRHVVPSAVYVDLVYRWSTFLQCAVNSEDVARAIKGWTSRDLESAAEAAGLPLAVVQSTESWASTDQGKHLSNLPIVPIRKIGTSPSSSLPDQPSRPLEGIKVLCLTHAIAGPSAGRTLAEHGASVLQIMYTHGYEHPFVYTYANLGCASSRLNLNRDSDRSHMWRLVREAHVWIDSYRGGALAKFGFTDGKLHEINPSLIISHVRLYGTTGPWSEKAGFDMQGSASSGMMALCGQGPRNPAWPPGQVINDYTTGYYGALAIQAAILRQMKEGGGYVLSPSLTGTAMSIVKYFRTSRFPELAHIQGGKLPPQELTMTTGLGVLKTLQPLPVLTGTPLQYSKSLSAMGSDLPLFPGGTMTYDIAAVQPSKKEDVLRAFKSANEKKTRELKDISARWTLA
;
A
#
# COMPACT_ATOMS: atom_id res chain seq x y z
N MET A 1 -17.81 -32.02 19.02
CA MET A 1 -19.12 -31.46 18.60
C MET A 1 -18.98 -30.98 17.18
N ASP A 2 -19.96 -31.27 16.33
CA ASP A 2 -20.03 -30.69 14.99
C ASP A 2 -20.11 -29.16 15.08
N LEU A 3 -19.32 -28.46 14.26
CA LEU A 3 -19.42 -27.00 14.16
C LEU A 3 -20.82 -26.59 13.66
N PRO A 4 -21.40 -25.48 14.15
CA PRO A 4 -22.61 -24.88 13.59
C PRO A 4 -22.51 -24.66 12.06
N SER A 5 -23.64 -24.74 11.36
CA SER A 5 -23.72 -24.63 9.89
C SER A 5 -23.13 -23.32 9.34
N GLU A 6 -23.36 -22.21 10.04
CA GLU A 6 -22.82 -20.88 9.69
C GLU A 6 -21.29 -20.83 9.75
N ILE A 7 -20.70 -21.48 10.76
CA ILE A 7 -19.24 -21.57 10.93
C ILE A 7 -18.66 -22.44 9.80
N LYS A 8 -19.26 -23.61 9.54
CA LYS A 8 -18.84 -24.50 8.44
C LYS A 8 -18.88 -23.78 7.08
N THR A 9 -19.94 -23.01 6.83
CA THR A 9 -20.12 -22.23 5.58
C THR A 9 -19.05 -21.15 5.46
N SER A 10 -18.87 -20.35 6.51
CA SER A 10 -17.84 -19.30 6.57
C SER A 10 -16.44 -19.86 6.32
N HIS A 11 -16.11 -20.98 6.96
CA HIS A 11 -14.80 -21.62 6.82
C HIS A 11 -14.57 -22.14 5.41
N ARG A 12 -15.56 -22.83 4.82
CA ARG A 12 -15.46 -23.34 3.44
C ARG A 12 -15.23 -22.20 2.44
N ILE A 13 -16.01 -21.12 2.52
CA ILE A 13 -15.86 -19.96 1.64
C ILE A 13 -14.48 -19.33 1.80
N THR A 14 -14.05 -19.12 3.05
CA THR A 14 -12.75 -18.50 3.35
C THR A 14 -11.61 -19.32 2.75
N LEU A 15 -11.61 -20.65 2.94
CA LEU A 15 -10.54 -21.51 2.44
C LEU A 15 -10.56 -21.64 0.91
N ALA A 16 -11.73 -21.72 0.29
CA ALA A 16 -11.85 -21.78 -1.17
C ALA A 16 -11.35 -20.47 -1.81
N LEU A 17 -11.74 -19.32 -1.27
CA LEU A 17 -11.30 -18.03 -1.77
C LEU A 17 -9.81 -17.78 -1.52
N LEU A 18 -9.29 -18.25 -0.38
CA LEU A 18 -7.86 -18.22 -0.10
C LEU A 18 -7.06 -19.00 -1.15
N ASP A 19 -7.55 -20.18 -1.57
CA ASP A 19 -6.89 -20.97 -2.63
C ASP A 19 -6.87 -20.21 -3.96
N GLU A 20 -7.98 -19.60 -4.37
CA GLU A 20 -8.05 -18.78 -5.59
C GLU A 20 -7.06 -17.61 -5.56
N ILE A 21 -6.94 -16.93 -4.41
CA ILE A 21 -5.99 -15.83 -4.26
C ILE A 21 -4.55 -16.36 -4.26
N LEU A 22 -4.24 -17.45 -3.56
CA LEU A 22 -2.88 -18.03 -3.57
C LEU A 22 -2.45 -18.46 -4.98
N GLU A 23 -3.37 -19.05 -5.76
CA GLU A 23 -3.11 -19.49 -7.13
C GLU A 23 -2.69 -18.32 -8.04
N ASP A 24 -3.30 -17.14 -7.88
CA ASP A 24 -2.94 -15.93 -8.64
C ASP A 24 -1.48 -15.49 -8.38
N PHE A 25 -0.94 -15.79 -7.19
CA PHE A 25 0.47 -15.56 -6.84
C PHE A 25 1.37 -16.78 -7.14
N GLY A 26 0.83 -17.82 -7.77
CA GLY A 26 1.52 -19.08 -8.05
C GLY A 26 1.92 -19.83 -6.78
N LEU A 27 1.07 -19.78 -5.75
CA LEU A 27 1.26 -20.42 -4.45
C LEU A 27 0.21 -21.52 -4.25
N ASP A 28 0.56 -22.53 -3.45
CA ASP A 28 -0.37 -23.55 -2.97
C ASP A 28 -0.16 -23.68 -1.46
N ARG A 29 -1.24 -23.59 -0.68
CA ARG A 29 -1.19 -23.77 0.78
C ARG A 29 -0.68 -25.17 1.17
N LYS A 30 -0.84 -26.18 0.33
CA LYS A 30 -0.43 -27.57 0.57
C LYS A 30 1.08 -27.81 0.45
N HIS A 31 1.85 -26.84 -0.06
CA HIS A 31 3.31 -26.97 -0.14
C HIS A 31 4.00 -26.88 1.23
N GLY A 32 3.32 -26.31 2.24
CA GLY A 32 3.81 -26.26 3.61
C GLY A 32 3.24 -27.37 4.49
N LEU A 33 3.85 -27.54 5.65
CA LEU A 33 3.45 -28.49 6.69
C LEU A 33 2.58 -27.84 7.78
N SER A 34 2.63 -26.51 7.89
CA SER A 34 1.82 -25.74 8.83
C SER A 34 0.32 -25.85 8.53
N SER A 35 -0.48 -25.84 9.59
CA SER A 35 -1.94 -25.99 9.55
C SER A 35 -2.66 -24.66 9.72
N ILE A 36 -3.88 -24.56 9.18
CA ILE A 36 -4.72 -23.37 9.27
C ILE A 36 -5.92 -23.66 10.17
N LYS A 37 -6.19 -22.77 11.12
CA LYS A 37 -7.35 -22.84 12.01
C LYS A 37 -8.16 -21.56 11.92
N LEU A 38 -9.36 -21.67 11.33
CA LEU A 38 -10.33 -20.60 11.28
C LEU A 38 -11.19 -20.64 12.56
N ILE A 39 -11.44 -19.47 13.15
CA ILE A 39 -12.21 -19.30 14.38
C ILE A 39 -13.42 -18.41 14.08
N GLY A 40 -14.59 -18.82 14.59
CA GLY A 40 -15.85 -18.09 14.40
C GLY A 40 -16.38 -18.16 12.96
N SER A 41 -17.56 -17.56 12.76
CA SER A 41 -18.16 -17.31 11.44
C SER A 41 -17.84 -15.89 10.96
N LEU A 42 -18.09 -15.62 9.68
CA LEU A 42 -18.03 -14.26 9.14
C LEU A 42 -19.15 -13.40 9.75
N PRO A 43 -18.89 -12.17 10.20
CA PRO A 43 -19.93 -11.26 10.66
C PRO A 43 -20.86 -10.89 9.49
N SER A 44 -22.08 -10.49 9.82
CA SER A 44 -23.05 -10.01 8.82
C SER A 44 -22.60 -8.68 8.21
N ASN A 45 -23.08 -8.41 6.99
CA ASN A 45 -22.87 -7.16 6.26
C ASN A 45 -23.26 -5.93 7.11
N THR A 46 -24.39 -6.02 7.81
CA THR A 46 -24.90 -4.98 8.73
C THR A 46 -23.91 -4.68 9.85
N GLU A 47 -23.34 -5.70 10.48
CA GLU A 47 -22.35 -5.53 11.56
C GLU A 47 -21.06 -4.87 11.06
N THR A 48 -20.66 -5.17 9.83
CA THR A 48 -19.48 -4.56 9.19
C THR A 48 -19.79 -3.23 8.51
N LYS A 49 -21.06 -2.80 8.43
CA LYS A 49 -21.52 -1.62 7.69
C LYS A 49 -21.07 -1.63 6.22
N SER A 50 -21.22 -2.79 5.56
CA SER A 50 -20.87 -2.96 4.16
C SER A 50 -21.81 -3.93 3.47
N ASP A 51 -22.60 -3.43 2.53
CA ASP A 51 -23.62 -4.23 1.83
C ASP A 51 -23.09 -4.89 0.55
N ASP A 52 -22.07 -4.32 -0.08
CA ASP A 52 -21.60 -4.74 -1.40
C ASP A 52 -20.32 -5.59 -1.37
N ILE A 53 -19.51 -5.50 -0.29
CA ILE A 53 -18.24 -6.23 -0.14
C ILE A 53 -18.09 -6.88 1.24
N ILE A 54 -17.45 -8.04 1.30
CA ILE A 54 -17.28 -8.80 2.55
C ILE A 54 -15.97 -8.40 3.23
N MET A 55 -16.02 -7.36 4.06
CA MET A 55 -14.83 -6.76 4.71
C MET A 55 -13.97 -7.78 5.48
N SER A 56 -14.59 -8.70 6.23
CA SER A 56 -13.83 -9.69 7.00
C SER A 56 -13.02 -10.64 6.12
N LEU A 57 -13.47 -10.96 4.90
CA LEU A 57 -12.69 -11.76 3.96
C LEU A 57 -11.52 -10.95 3.39
N ILE A 58 -11.72 -9.67 3.06
CA ILE A 58 -10.67 -8.78 2.56
C ILE A 58 -9.56 -8.62 3.60
N GLY A 59 -9.90 -8.58 4.90
CA GLY A 59 -8.91 -8.56 5.97
C GLY A 59 -8.25 -9.94 6.21
N ALA A 60 -9.05 -11.02 6.22
CA ALA A 60 -8.56 -12.33 6.60
C ALA A 60 -7.64 -12.97 5.55
N ILE A 61 -8.00 -12.87 4.27
CA ILE A 61 -7.34 -13.65 3.20
C ILE A 61 -5.93 -13.16 2.92
N PRO A 62 -5.66 -11.86 2.70
CA PRO A 62 -4.29 -11.37 2.51
C PRO A 62 -3.40 -11.63 3.74
N SER A 63 -3.94 -11.50 4.96
CA SER A 63 -3.22 -11.82 6.20
C SER A 63 -2.87 -13.31 6.30
N LEU A 64 -3.83 -14.21 6.03
CA LEU A 64 -3.59 -15.65 5.97
C LEU A 64 -2.55 -16.01 4.90
N ALA A 65 -2.68 -15.44 3.71
CA ALA A 65 -1.77 -15.72 2.59
C ALA A 65 -0.32 -15.33 2.94
N ASN A 66 -0.12 -14.15 3.55
CA ASN A 66 1.19 -13.72 4.04
C ASN A 66 1.75 -14.67 5.12
N ALA A 67 0.91 -15.12 6.07
CA ALA A 67 1.36 -16.07 7.08
C ALA A 67 1.72 -17.44 6.50
N ILE A 68 0.93 -17.95 5.55
CA ILE A 68 1.20 -19.24 4.89
C ILE A 68 2.53 -19.21 4.16
N ILE A 69 2.77 -18.20 3.34
CA ILE A 69 4.03 -18.10 2.60
C ILE A 69 5.22 -17.89 3.55
N ALA A 70 5.04 -17.10 4.62
CA ALA A 70 6.05 -16.95 5.66
C ALA A 70 6.39 -18.31 6.30
N THR A 71 5.39 -19.11 6.69
CA THR A 71 5.63 -20.44 7.25
C THR A 71 6.30 -21.38 6.25
N GLN A 72 5.99 -21.29 4.95
CA GLN A 72 6.66 -22.10 3.93
C GLN A 72 8.13 -21.70 3.76
N ILE A 73 8.45 -20.40 3.82
CA ILE A 73 9.84 -19.91 3.83
C ILE A 73 10.57 -20.41 5.09
N PHE A 74 9.90 -20.35 6.25
CA PHE A 74 10.44 -20.82 7.52
C PHE A 74 10.78 -22.32 7.47
N GLU A 75 9.85 -23.15 7.03
CA GLU A 75 10.01 -24.60 6.87
C GLU A 75 11.07 -24.96 5.84
N ALA A 76 11.12 -24.24 4.71
CA ALA A 76 12.15 -24.43 3.68
C ALA A 76 13.56 -24.12 4.19
N ARG A 77 13.68 -23.36 5.28
CA ARG A 77 14.94 -23.03 5.98
C ARG A 77 15.15 -23.88 7.23
N GLY A 78 14.36 -24.94 7.40
CA GLY A 78 14.48 -25.92 8.48
C GLY A 78 13.72 -25.60 9.76
N GLY A 79 12.89 -24.56 9.76
CA GLY A 79 11.99 -24.24 10.86
C GLY A 79 10.87 -25.28 11.03
N ALA A 80 10.35 -25.41 12.26
CA ALA A 80 9.30 -26.37 12.58
C ALA A 80 7.93 -25.94 12.04
N PRO A 81 7.06 -26.89 11.63
CA PRO A 81 5.67 -26.61 11.29
C PRO A 81 4.90 -26.06 12.49
N GLN A 82 3.87 -25.27 12.21
CA GLN A 82 3.08 -24.58 13.25
C GLN A 82 1.59 -24.43 12.87
N SER A 83 0.80 -23.83 13.76
CA SER A 83 -0.60 -23.48 13.50
C SER A 83 -0.72 -21.99 13.18
N ILE A 84 -1.51 -21.68 12.15
CA ILE A 84 -1.89 -20.33 11.72
C ILE A 84 -3.36 -20.13 12.10
N GLU A 85 -3.63 -19.32 13.12
CA GLU A 85 -4.96 -19.11 13.67
C GLU A 85 -5.50 -17.72 13.33
N ILE A 86 -6.73 -17.66 12.81
CA ILE A 86 -7.40 -16.40 12.50
C ILE A 86 -8.87 -16.43 12.93
N ASP A 87 -9.32 -15.35 13.56
CA ASP A 87 -10.72 -15.17 13.94
C ASP A 87 -11.45 -14.30 12.92
N LEU A 88 -12.36 -14.90 12.16
CA LEU A 88 -13.06 -14.24 11.05
C LEU A 88 -13.96 -13.09 11.53
N ARG A 89 -14.34 -13.09 12.81
CA ARG A 89 -15.21 -12.09 13.42
C ARG A 89 -14.53 -10.75 13.66
N ARG A 90 -13.19 -10.69 13.60
CA ARG A 90 -12.41 -9.45 13.82
C ARG A 90 -11.59 -8.99 12.61
N ALA A 91 -11.51 -9.79 11.55
CA ALA A 91 -10.58 -9.55 10.45
C ALA A 91 -10.83 -8.24 9.68
N HIS A 92 -12.09 -7.76 9.60
CA HIS A 92 -12.42 -6.48 8.96
C HIS A 92 -11.74 -5.27 9.63
N ASN A 93 -11.35 -5.37 10.90
CA ASN A 93 -10.67 -4.30 11.62
C ASN A 93 -9.23 -4.06 11.11
N TYR A 94 -8.69 -4.94 10.26
CA TYR A 94 -7.29 -4.90 9.79
C TYR A 94 -7.13 -4.29 8.39
N LEU A 95 -8.24 -3.83 7.82
CA LEU A 95 -8.28 -3.12 6.53
C LEU A 95 -7.85 -1.67 6.64
N ASP A 96 -8.13 -1.07 7.80
CA ASP A 96 -7.73 0.25 8.24
C ASP A 96 -7.85 0.23 9.77
N PRO A 97 -6.86 0.74 10.53
CA PRO A 97 -6.93 0.72 11.98
C PRO A 97 -8.23 1.34 12.50
N ASP A 98 -8.65 2.48 11.95
CA ASP A 98 -9.82 3.29 12.35
C ASP A 98 -11.18 2.62 12.11
N ILE A 99 -11.23 1.44 11.47
CA ILE A 99 -12.46 0.64 11.38
C ILE A 99 -12.85 0.04 12.74
N GLY A 100 -11.86 -0.43 13.50
CA GLY A 100 -12.08 -1.17 14.73
C GLY A 100 -11.64 -0.45 16.00
N MET A 101 -10.71 0.49 15.88
CA MET A 101 -10.16 1.29 16.97
C MET A 101 -9.44 2.51 16.40
N THR A 102 -9.16 3.54 17.21
CA THR A 102 -8.24 4.60 16.78
C THR A 102 -6.90 4.42 17.50
N PRO A 103 -5.77 4.31 16.78
CA PRO A 103 -4.46 4.25 17.40
C PRO A 103 -4.19 5.50 18.25
N THR A 104 -3.52 5.31 19.39
CA THR A 104 -3.22 6.40 20.33
C THR A 104 -1.75 6.43 20.71
N LEU A 105 -1.25 7.62 21.08
CA LEU A 105 0.06 7.81 21.71
C LEU A 105 -0.15 8.37 23.12
N ASN A 106 0.32 7.66 24.14
CA ASN A 106 0.10 7.97 25.55
C ASN A 106 -1.40 8.13 25.89
N ASP A 107 -2.23 7.26 25.29
CA ASP A 107 -3.70 7.34 25.37
C ASP A 107 -4.30 8.68 24.87
N GLN A 108 -3.54 9.44 24.08
CA GLN A 108 -4.00 10.63 23.36
C GLN A 108 -4.17 10.37 21.87
N GLU A 109 -5.03 11.15 21.24
CA GLU A 109 -5.25 11.13 19.79
C GLU A 109 -3.96 11.45 19.03
N ILE A 110 -3.73 10.73 17.94
CA ILE A 110 -2.66 11.03 17.00
C ILE A 110 -3.13 12.17 16.09
N THR A 111 -2.31 13.19 15.92
CA THR A 111 -2.72 14.40 15.20
C THR A 111 -3.08 14.12 13.74
N LEU A 112 -4.26 14.59 13.34
CA LEU A 112 -4.72 14.61 11.96
C LEU A 112 -4.27 15.92 11.30
N ASP A 113 -3.03 15.95 10.81
CA ASP A 113 -2.41 17.11 10.14
C ASP A 113 -2.91 17.30 8.69
N VAL A 114 -4.22 17.22 8.50
CA VAL A 114 -4.91 17.54 7.25
C VAL A 114 -5.45 18.97 7.33
N VAL A 115 -5.53 19.65 6.18
CA VAL A 115 -6.19 20.96 6.13
C VAL A 115 -7.66 20.77 6.53
N ALA A 116 -8.10 21.40 7.63
CA ALA A 116 -9.48 21.29 8.09
C ALA A 116 -10.45 21.73 6.98
N GLY A 117 -11.45 20.91 6.70
CA GLY A 117 -12.40 21.16 5.60
C GLY A 117 -11.81 20.97 4.19
N ASN A 118 -10.68 20.28 4.04
CA ASN A 118 -10.08 20.00 2.73
C ASN A 118 -11.07 19.30 1.79
N PRO A 119 -11.53 19.95 0.71
CA PRO A 119 -12.54 19.40 -0.20
C PRO A 119 -12.04 18.20 -1.01
N PHE A 120 -10.72 17.98 -1.06
CA PHE A 120 -10.11 16.93 -1.87
C PHE A 120 -9.76 15.65 -1.10
N ILE A 121 -10.26 15.47 0.13
CA ILE A 121 -10.08 14.21 0.88
C ILE A 121 -11.19 13.22 0.53
N SER A 122 -12.46 13.64 0.65
CA SER A 122 -13.63 12.80 0.41
C SER A 122 -14.54 13.31 -0.71
N GLY A 123 -14.15 14.38 -1.40
CA GLY A 123 -14.96 15.01 -2.44
C GLY A 123 -15.15 14.14 -3.68
N ILE A 124 -16.42 13.90 -4.03
CA ILE A 124 -16.83 13.35 -5.32
C ILE A 124 -17.68 14.42 -6.02
N TYR A 125 -17.25 14.86 -7.19
CA TYR A 125 -17.82 16.04 -7.84
C TYR A 125 -18.44 15.70 -9.18
N GLU A 126 -19.65 16.20 -9.41
CA GLU A 126 -20.32 16.07 -10.70
C GLU A 126 -19.75 17.08 -11.70
N THR A 127 -19.51 16.62 -12.92
CA THR A 127 -19.01 17.39 -14.07
C THR A 127 -20.16 17.86 -14.97
N ALA A 128 -19.86 18.65 -16.00
CA ALA A 128 -20.83 19.21 -16.95
C ALA A 128 -21.59 18.12 -17.74
N ASP A 129 -20.94 16.98 -18.02
CA ASP A 129 -21.53 15.81 -18.71
C ASP A 129 -22.20 14.81 -17.74
N SER A 130 -22.51 15.26 -16.52
CA SER A 130 -23.15 14.47 -15.46
C SER A 130 -22.44 13.17 -15.10
N ARG A 131 -21.12 13.16 -15.25
CA ARG A 131 -20.23 12.13 -14.71
C ARG A 131 -19.60 12.63 -13.42
N HIS A 132 -19.07 11.72 -12.62
CA HIS A 132 -18.40 12.08 -11.36
C HIS A 132 -16.89 11.92 -11.47
N VAL A 133 -16.16 12.84 -10.85
CA VAL A 133 -14.69 12.82 -10.75
C VAL A 133 -14.26 12.87 -9.30
N VAL A 134 -13.07 12.32 -9.04
CA VAL A 134 -12.45 12.26 -7.72
C VAL A 134 -11.07 12.92 -7.79
N PRO A 135 -10.99 14.26 -7.65
CA PRO A 135 -9.73 14.96 -7.44
C PRO A 135 -9.22 14.68 -6.02
N SER A 136 -7.90 14.56 -5.84
CA SER A 136 -7.33 14.33 -4.51
C SER A 136 -6.20 15.28 -4.12
N ALA A 137 -6.17 15.63 -2.84
CA ALA A 137 -5.12 16.48 -2.28
C ALA A 137 -4.83 16.09 -0.81
N VAL A 138 -4.30 14.89 -0.61
CA VAL A 138 -3.94 14.39 0.72
C VAL A 138 -2.73 15.11 1.32
N TYR A 139 -1.90 15.77 0.51
CA TYR A 139 -0.77 16.60 0.94
C TYR A 139 -1.01 18.08 0.63
N VAL A 140 -0.50 18.96 1.50
CA VAL A 140 -0.75 20.41 1.46
C VAL A 140 -0.34 21.04 0.11
N ASP A 141 0.76 20.58 -0.50
CA ASP A 141 1.19 21.10 -1.81
C ASP A 141 0.15 20.82 -2.91
N LEU A 142 -0.54 19.68 -2.86
CA LEU A 142 -1.59 19.34 -3.81
C LEU A 142 -2.81 20.24 -3.64
N VAL A 143 -3.14 20.66 -2.41
CA VAL A 143 -4.27 21.57 -2.15
C VAL A 143 -4.04 22.91 -2.86
N TYR A 144 -2.83 23.46 -2.72
CA TYR A 144 -2.45 24.70 -3.41
C TYR A 144 -2.41 24.56 -4.93
N ARG A 145 -1.95 23.41 -5.45
CA ARG A 145 -1.91 23.16 -6.88
C ARG A 145 -3.31 23.03 -7.47
N TRP A 146 -4.22 22.35 -6.78
CA TRP A 146 -5.61 22.23 -7.20
C TRP A 146 -6.34 23.57 -7.18
N SER A 147 -6.21 24.37 -6.11
CA SER A 147 -6.84 25.70 -6.06
C SER A 147 -6.29 26.64 -7.13
N THR A 148 -4.99 26.56 -7.42
CA THR A 148 -4.38 27.31 -8.53
C THR A 148 -4.91 26.85 -9.89
N PHE A 149 -5.05 25.55 -10.09
CA PHE A 149 -5.49 24.96 -11.36
C PHE A 149 -6.98 25.25 -11.64
N LEU A 150 -7.85 25.05 -10.64
CA LEU A 150 -9.29 25.33 -10.74
C LEU A 150 -9.63 26.83 -10.59
N GLN A 151 -8.68 27.63 -10.13
CA GLN A 151 -8.84 29.07 -9.87
C GLN A 151 -10.00 29.38 -8.91
N CYS A 152 -10.12 28.57 -7.86
CA CYS A 152 -11.20 28.66 -6.88
C CYS A 152 -10.65 28.66 -5.44
N ALA A 153 -11.48 29.04 -4.47
CA ALA A 153 -11.13 28.89 -3.07
C ALA A 153 -11.17 27.41 -2.65
N VAL A 154 -10.47 27.09 -1.55
CA VAL A 154 -10.39 25.72 -1.00
C VAL A 154 -11.60 25.46 -0.10
N ASN A 155 -12.77 25.27 -0.70
CA ASN A 155 -13.98 24.79 -0.04
C ASN A 155 -14.82 23.96 -1.01
N SER A 156 -15.70 23.12 -0.49
CA SER A 156 -16.46 22.16 -1.30
C SER A 156 -17.38 22.80 -2.33
N GLU A 157 -17.99 23.94 -2.01
CA GLU A 157 -18.93 24.64 -2.91
C GLU A 157 -18.22 25.24 -4.12
N ASP A 158 -17.11 25.95 -3.89
CA ASP A 158 -16.35 26.59 -4.96
C ASP A 158 -15.63 25.56 -5.84
N VAL A 159 -15.12 24.47 -5.24
CA VAL A 159 -14.54 23.35 -6.00
C VAL A 159 -15.61 22.66 -6.85
N ALA A 160 -16.78 22.38 -6.28
CA ALA A 160 -17.89 21.80 -7.04
C ALA A 160 -18.31 22.71 -8.20
N ARG A 161 -18.46 24.02 -7.97
CA ARG A 161 -18.82 24.99 -9.00
C ARG A 161 -17.77 25.05 -10.11
N ALA A 162 -16.49 25.05 -9.76
CA ALA A 162 -15.40 25.04 -10.73
C ALA A 162 -15.43 23.76 -11.58
N ILE A 163 -15.53 22.58 -10.95
CA ILE A 163 -15.55 21.28 -11.64
C ILE A 163 -16.80 21.13 -12.52
N LYS A 164 -17.95 21.67 -12.12
CA LYS A 164 -19.19 21.64 -12.90
C LYS A 164 -19.07 22.35 -14.26
N GLY A 165 -18.08 23.23 -14.41
CA GLY A 165 -17.76 23.88 -15.69
C GLY A 165 -16.97 23.03 -16.69
N TRP A 166 -16.51 21.83 -16.30
CA TRP A 166 -15.70 20.96 -17.15
C TRP A 166 -16.45 19.70 -17.55
N THR A 167 -16.18 19.17 -18.75
CA THR A 167 -16.50 17.75 -19.02
C THR A 167 -15.52 16.85 -18.26
N SER A 168 -15.95 15.65 -17.90
CA SER A 168 -15.11 14.67 -17.22
C SER A 168 -13.82 14.34 -17.97
N ARG A 169 -13.89 14.24 -19.30
CA ARG A 169 -12.76 13.90 -20.17
C ARG A 169 -11.71 15.02 -20.24
N ASP A 170 -12.16 16.25 -20.43
CA ASP A 170 -11.27 17.39 -20.56
C ASP A 170 -10.58 17.69 -19.23
N LEU A 171 -11.34 17.59 -18.12
CA LEU A 171 -10.78 17.75 -16.78
C LEU A 171 -9.74 16.68 -16.45
N GLU A 172 -10.02 15.40 -16.73
CA GLU A 172 -9.06 14.31 -16.49
C GLU A 172 -7.77 14.49 -17.32
N SER A 173 -7.90 14.87 -18.59
CA SER A 173 -6.76 15.12 -19.48
C SER A 173 -5.93 16.33 -19.03
N ALA A 174 -6.58 17.43 -18.64
CA ALA A 174 -5.92 18.63 -18.18
C ALA A 174 -5.25 18.43 -16.80
N ALA A 175 -5.90 17.70 -15.89
CA ALA A 175 -5.34 17.33 -14.58
C ALA A 175 -4.11 16.43 -14.75
N GLU A 176 -4.17 15.44 -15.65
CA GLU A 176 -3.03 14.58 -15.99
C GLU A 176 -1.85 15.41 -16.51
N ALA A 177 -2.06 16.31 -17.47
CA ALA A 177 -1.02 17.21 -17.98
C ALA A 177 -0.44 18.12 -16.88
N ALA A 178 -1.25 18.50 -15.89
CA ALA A 178 -0.84 19.26 -14.72
C ALA A 178 -0.17 18.40 -13.62
N GLY A 179 -0.09 17.08 -13.82
CA GLY A 179 0.42 16.12 -12.84
C GLY A 179 -0.39 16.06 -11.54
N LEU A 180 -1.69 16.39 -11.63
CA LEU A 180 -2.66 16.40 -10.55
C LEU A 180 -3.43 15.07 -10.53
N PRO A 181 -3.63 14.45 -9.35
CA PRO A 181 -4.31 13.18 -9.24
C PRO A 181 -5.83 13.35 -9.34
N LEU A 182 -6.40 12.82 -10.41
CA LEU A 182 -7.83 12.78 -10.68
C LEU A 182 -8.18 11.47 -11.37
N ALA A 183 -9.36 10.94 -11.07
CA ALA A 183 -9.96 9.85 -11.84
C ALA A 183 -11.44 10.15 -12.06
N VAL A 184 -11.94 9.81 -13.25
CA VAL A 184 -13.37 9.71 -13.50
C VAL A 184 -13.90 8.42 -12.87
N VAL A 185 -15.06 8.50 -12.21
CA VAL A 185 -15.77 7.32 -11.71
C VAL A 185 -16.26 6.48 -12.90
N GLN A 186 -15.89 5.21 -12.89
CA GLN A 186 -16.27 4.21 -13.89
C GLN A 186 -17.22 3.18 -13.29
N SER A 187 -17.96 2.44 -14.12
CA SER A 187 -18.48 1.11 -13.73
C SER A 187 -17.43 0.04 -14.05
N THR A 188 -17.66 -1.20 -13.63
CA THR A 188 -16.77 -2.31 -14.01
C THR A 188 -16.69 -2.50 -15.52
N GLU A 189 -17.81 -2.30 -16.22
CA GLU A 189 -17.93 -2.47 -17.67
C GLU A 189 -17.24 -1.33 -18.40
N SER A 190 -17.47 -0.08 -17.98
CA SER A 190 -16.80 1.07 -18.62
C SER A 190 -15.30 1.04 -18.36
N TRP A 191 -14.86 0.65 -17.16
CA TRP A 191 -13.44 0.43 -16.86
C TRP A 191 -12.81 -0.62 -17.78
N ALA A 192 -13.42 -1.79 -17.88
CA ALA A 192 -12.93 -2.89 -18.73
C ALA A 192 -12.88 -2.53 -20.23
N SER A 193 -13.59 -1.48 -20.65
CA SER A 193 -13.54 -0.98 -22.03
C SER A 193 -12.35 -0.03 -22.31
N THR A 194 -11.75 0.56 -21.28
CA THR A 194 -10.57 1.43 -21.40
C THR A 194 -9.31 0.63 -21.72
N ASP A 195 -8.31 1.27 -22.32
CA ASP A 195 -7.04 0.58 -22.66
C ASP A 195 -6.29 0.12 -21.41
N GLN A 196 -6.27 0.93 -20.34
CA GLN A 196 -5.66 0.53 -19.08
C GLN A 196 -6.45 -0.59 -18.39
N GLY A 197 -7.79 -0.54 -18.38
CA GLY A 197 -8.62 -1.57 -17.78
C GLY A 197 -8.50 -2.91 -18.51
N LYS A 198 -8.41 -2.91 -19.85
CA LYS A 198 -8.09 -4.11 -20.65
C LYS A 198 -6.70 -4.64 -20.31
N HIS A 199 -5.71 -3.76 -20.21
CA HIS A 199 -4.33 -4.13 -19.86
C HIS A 199 -4.28 -4.82 -18.49
N LEU A 200 -4.82 -4.20 -17.45
CA LEU A 200 -4.82 -4.76 -16.09
C LEU A 200 -5.63 -6.05 -15.96
N SER A 201 -6.73 -6.20 -16.72
CA SER A 201 -7.55 -7.41 -16.68
C SER A 201 -6.82 -8.67 -17.18
N ASN A 202 -5.73 -8.50 -17.94
CA ASN A 202 -4.89 -9.60 -18.45
C ASN A 202 -3.69 -9.91 -17.55
N LEU A 203 -3.56 -9.23 -16.41
CA LEU A 203 -2.48 -9.40 -15.46
C LEU A 203 -2.99 -10.07 -14.17
N PRO A 204 -2.12 -10.80 -13.44
CA PRO A 204 -2.43 -11.21 -12.08
C PRO A 204 -2.58 -9.97 -11.18
N ILE A 205 -3.12 -10.15 -9.97
CA ILE A 205 -3.31 -9.08 -8.97
C ILE A 205 -1.99 -8.33 -8.74
N VAL A 206 -0.88 -9.07 -8.62
CA VAL A 206 0.48 -8.52 -8.60
C VAL A 206 1.35 -9.25 -9.63
N PRO A 207 1.70 -8.60 -10.75
CA PRO A 207 2.68 -9.15 -11.69
C PRO A 207 4.02 -9.41 -11.03
N ILE A 208 4.58 -10.61 -11.22
CA ILE A 208 5.91 -11.01 -10.75
C ILE A 208 6.73 -11.47 -11.97
N ARG A 209 7.83 -10.77 -12.26
CA ARG A 209 8.69 -11.08 -13.41
C ARG A 209 10.12 -11.35 -12.96
N LYS A 210 10.65 -12.51 -13.31
CA LYS A 210 12.06 -12.88 -13.07
C LYS A 210 12.98 -12.07 -14.00
N ILE A 211 14.14 -11.64 -13.47
CA ILE A 211 15.18 -10.92 -14.20
C ILE A 211 16.50 -11.65 -14.08
N GLY A 212 17.09 -11.94 -15.24
CA GLY A 212 18.43 -12.52 -15.35
C GLY A 212 18.59 -13.84 -14.62
N THR A 213 19.85 -14.19 -14.40
CA THR A 213 20.26 -15.37 -13.65
C THR A 213 21.28 -14.93 -12.62
N SER A 214 21.03 -15.23 -11.36
CA SER A 214 21.99 -15.06 -10.27
C SER A 214 21.85 -16.26 -9.32
N PRO A 215 22.88 -16.59 -8.52
CA PRO A 215 22.76 -17.64 -7.52
C PRO A 215 21.61 -17.34 -6.54
N SER A 216 21.01 -18.38 -5.98
CA SER A 216 20.07 -18.25 -4.88
C SER A 216 20.70 -17.48 -3.72
N SER A 217 19.93 -16.61 -3.07
CA SER A 217 20.42 -15.86 -1.90
C SER A 217 20.80 -16.82 -0.77
N SER A 218 21.95 -16.58 -0.13
CA SER A 218 22.39 -17.31 1.07
C SER A 218 21.68 -16.75 2.31
N LEU A 219 20.43 -17.16 2.51
CA LEU A 219 19.69 -16.87 3.75
C LEU A 219 20.17 -17.80 4.87
N PRO A 220 20.10 -17.37 6.15
CA PRO A 220 20.53 -18.23 7.25
C PRO A 220 19.61 -19.46 7.37
N ASP A 221 20.21 -20.61 7.60
CA ASP A 221 19.52 -21.84 7.99
C ASP A 221 19.03 -21.72 9.44
N GLN A 222 17.96 -22.46 9.77
CA GLN A 222 17.38 -22.52 11.13
C GLN A 222 17.07 -21.14 11.73
N PRO A 223 16.34 -20.26 11.02
CA PRO A 223 15.97 -18.97 11.58
C PRO A 223 15.03 -19.12 12.79
N SER A 224 14.97 -18.11 13.65
CA SER A 224 13.96 -18.01 14.71
C SER A 224 12.64 -17.43 14.22
N ARG A 225 12.67 -16.70 13.09
CA ARG A 225 11.50 -16.08 12.46
C ARG A 225 11.50 -16.26 10.93
N PRO A 226 10.33 -16.32 10.27
CA PRO A 226 10.23 -16.60 8.84
C PRO A 226 11.14 -15.77 7.94
N LEU A 227 11.18 -14.44 8.16
CA LEU A 227 11.93 -13.50 7.33
C LEU A 227 13.21 -12.99 8.01
N GLU A 228 13.68 -13.67 9.06
CA GLU A 228 14.95 -13.33 9.69
C GLU A 228 16.10 -13.41 8.68
N GLY A 229 16.96 -12.39 8.66
CA GLY A 229 18.06 -12.23 7.70
C GLY A 229 17.68 -11.47 6.41
N ILE A 230 16.39 -11.29 6.14
CA ILE A 230 15.93 -10.48 4.99
C ILE A 230 16.11 -8.99 5.30
N LYS A 231 16.69 -8.25 4.36
CA LYS A 231 16.93 -6.79 4.44
C LYS A 231 16.08 -6.10 3.39
N VAL A 232 15.19 -5.21 3.81
CA VAL A 232 14.22 -4.51 2.95
C VAL A 232 14.51 -3.03 2.98
N LEU A 233 14.82 -2.46 1.83
CA LEU A 233 15.06 -1.03 1.65
C LEU A 233 13.82 -0.38 1.03
N CYS A 234 13.14 0.46 1.81
CA CYS A 234 11.92 1.13 1.40
C CYS A 234 12.18 2.61 1.06
N LEU A 235 11.72 3.03 -0.11
CA LEU A 235 11.66 4.41 -0.57
C LEU A 235 10.20 4.73 -0.90
N THR A 236 9.36 4.61 0.13
CA THR A 236 7.92 4.67 -0.02
C THR A 236 7.31 5.89 0.68
N HIS A 237 6.07 6.20 0.33
CA HIS A 237 5.28 7.31 0.84
C HIS A 237 3.80 6.88 0.93
N ALA A 238 3.00 7.57 1.74
CA ALA A 238 1.63 7.23 2.08
C ALA A 238 1.49 5.86 2.77
N ILE A 239 0.57 5.00 2.33
CA ILE A 239 0.13 3.81 3.08
C ILE A 239 0.58 2.50 2.44
N ALA A 240 0.28 2.24 1.16
CA ALA A 240 0.50 0.92 0.57
C ALA A 240 1.95 0.43 0.61
N GLY A 241 2.90 1.28 0.20
CA GLY A 241 4.33 0.95 0.20
C GLY A 241 4.87 0.65 1.61
N PRO A 242 4.71 1.56 2.58
CA PRO A 242 5.14 1.29 3.95
C PRO A 242 4.44 0.08 4.57
N SER A 243 3.16 -0.14 4.28
CA SER A 243 2.41 -1.29 4.79
C SER A 243 2.99 -2.62 4.32
N ALA A 244 3.50 -2.71 3.08
CA ALA A 244 4.23 -3.89 2.62
C ALA A 244 5.52 -4.11 3.45
N GLY A 245 6.29 -3.05 3.71
CA GLY A 245 7.47 -3.10 4.57
C GLY A 245 7.12 -3.56 5.99
N ARG A 246 6.10 -2.97 6.61
CA ARG A 246 5.59 -3.36 7.93
C ARG A 246 5.20 -4.84 7.98
N THR A 247 4.45 -5.34 7.01
CA THR A 247 4.05 -6.76 6.97
C THR A 247 5.26 -7.69 6.89
N LEU A 248 6.31 -7.31 6.15
CA LEU A 248 7.56 -8.07 6.16
C LEU A 248 8.27 -7.99 7.53
N ALA A 249 8.23 -6.84 8.21
CA ALA A 249 8.79 -6.67 9.55
C ALA A 249 8.05 -7.50 10.62
N GLU A 250 6.73 -7.65 10.51
CA GLU A 250 5.91 -8.53 11.38
C GLU A 250 6.40 -9.98 11.36
N HIS A 251 6.96 -10.43 10.23
CA HIS A 251 7.55 -11.75 10.05
C HIS A 251 9.07 -11.81 10.30
N GLY A 252 9.71 -10.70 10.67
CA GLY A 252 11.11 -10.64 11.12
C GLY A 252 12.11 -10.06 10.12
N ALA A 253 11.66 -9.48 9.02
CA ALA A 253 12.56 -8.77 8.12
C ALA A 253 13.14 -7.50 8.78
N SER A 254 14.37 -7.17 8.42
CA SER A 254 15.03 -5.92 8.77
C SER A 254 14.67 -4.85 7.75
N VAL A 255 13.78 -3.94 8.13
CA VAL A 255 13.20 -2.93 7.22
C VAL A 255 13.74 -1.55 7.52
N LEU A 256 14.32 -0.91 6.49
CA LEU A 256 14.84 0.45 6.53
C LEU A 256 14.07 1.32 5.52
N GLN A 257 13.33 2.28 6.04
CA GLN A 257 12.67 3.33 5.29
C GLN A 257 13.64 4.51 5.12
N ILE A 258 13.98 4.85 3.88
CA ILE A 258 14.70 6.07 3.52
C ILE A 258 13.71 7.11 3.02
N MET A 259 13.52 8.14 3.83
CA MET A 259 12.75 9.32 3.45
C MET A 259 13.63 10.33 2.73
N TYR A 260 13.02 11.08 1.81
CA TYR A 260 13.64 12.30 1.30
C TYR A 260 13.92 13.27 2.46
N THR A 261 15.05 13.99 2.43
CA THR A 261 15.49 14.86 3.53
C THR A 261 14.46 15.91 3.94
N HIS A 262 13.62 16.36 3.02
CA HIS A 262 12.51 17.28 3.28
C HIS A 262 11.14 16.62 3.04
N GLY A 263 11.10 15.29 3.04
CA GLY A 263 9.86 14.53 2.94
C GLY A 263 9.02 14.75 4.19
N TYR A 264 7.71 14.83 3.96
CA TYR A 264 6.70 14.92 4.99
C TYR A 264 5.78 13.71 4.89
N GLU A 265 5.39 13.17 6.04
CA GLU A 265 4.31 12.20 6.13
C GLU A 265 3.41 12.59 7.31
N HIS A 266 2.13 12.26 7.19
CA HIS A 266 1.16 12.50 8.25
C HIS A 266 1.43 11.61 9.47
N PRO A 267 1.37 12.14 10.71
CA PRO A 267 1.57 11.32 11.91
C PRO A 267 0.67 10.09 11.97
N PHE A 268 -0.63 10.24 11.70
CA PHE A 268 -1.61 9.14 11.74
C PHE A 268 -1.32 8.03 10.72
N VAL A 269 -0.76 8.37 9.56
CA VAL A 269 -0.28 7.39 8.56
C VAL A 269 1.01 6.73 9.04
N TYR A 270 1.98 7.54 9.46
CA TYR A 270 3.31 7.06 9.83
C TYR A 270 3.27 6.08 11.00
N THR A 271 2.48 6.37 12.05
CA THR A 271 2.44 5.58 13.28
C THR A 271 1.93 4.16 13.11
N TYR A 272 1.14 3.91 12.07
CA TYR A 272 0.63 2.56 11.78
C TYR A 272 1.33 1.93 10.58
N ALA A 273 1.44 2.63 9.45
CA ALA A 273 1.97 2.05 8.20
C ALA A 273 3.49 1.78 8.25
N ASN A 274 4.25 2.43 9.13
CA ASN A 274 5.71 2.25 9.25
C ASN A 274 6.12 1.49 10.53
N LEU A 275 5.16 0.89 11.25
CA LEU A 275 5.48 0.13 12.46
C LEU A 275 6.47 -1.01 12.15
N GLY A 276 7.43 -1.27 13.04
CA GLY A 276 8.47 -2.26 12.81
C GLY A 276 9.59 -1.85 11.84
N CYS A 277 9.53 -0.66 11.23
CA CYS A 277 10.53 -0.17 10.30
C CYS A 277 11.46 0.86 10.96
N ALA A 278 12.75 0.81 10.64
CA ALA A 278 13.64 1.94 10.94
C ALA A 278 13.39 3.07 9.94
N SER A 279 13.48 4.32 10.38
CA SER A 279 13.20 5.50 9.56
C SER A 279 14.40 6.44 9.54
N SER A 280 15.01 6.61 8.36
CA SER A 280 16.18 7.48 8.16
C SER A 280 16.01 8.43 6.98
N ARG A 281 16.95 9.37 6.82
CA ARG A 281 16.95 10.38 5.75
C ARG A 281 18.26 10.37 4.97
N LEU A 282 18.14 10.41 3.65
CA LEU A 282 19.25 10.66 2.74
C LEU A 282 18.87 11.76 1.73
N ASN A 283 19.79 12.69 1.49
CA ASN A 283 19.64 13.72 0.47
C ASN A 283 20.27 13.21 -0.82
N LEU A 284 19.47 12.63 -1.70
CA LEU A 284 19.96 12.06 -2.96
C LEU A 284 20.55 13.10 -3.94
N ASN A 285 20.44 14.41 -3.66
CA ASN A 285 21.20 15.43 -4.39
C ASN A 285 22.70 15.40 -4.02
N ARG A 286 23.09 14.82 -2.89
CA ARG A 286 24.50 14.66 -2.46
C ARG A 286 25.09 13.36 -2.97
N ASP A 287 26.26 13.44 -3.59
CA ASP A 287 27.01 12.30 -4.12
C ASP A 287 27.37 11.29 -3.02
N SER A 288 27.69 11.78 -1.81
CA SER A 288 27.98 10.95 -0.63
C SER A 288 26.79 10.08 -0.25
N ASP A 289 25.58 10.65 -0.28
CA ASP A 289 24.36 9.96 0.12
C ASP A 289 23.91 8.99 -0.97
N ARG A 290 24.08 9.34 -2.25
CA ARG A 290 23.86 8.39 -3.35
C ARG A 290 24.83 7.22 -3.26
N SER A 291 26.11 7.49 -2.96
CA SER A 291 27.13 6.46 -2.76
C SER A 291 26.77 5.55 -1.57
N HIS A 292 26.25 6.12 -0.48
CA HIS A 292 25.78 5.34 0.65
C HIS A 292 24.52 4.52 0.33
N MET A 293 23.55 5.08 -0.40
CA MET A 293 22.39 4.35 -0.90
C MET A 293 22.81 3.16 -1.77
N TRP A 294 23.81 3.31 -2.64
CA TRP A 294 24.35 2.16 -3.39
C TRP A 294 24.99 1.09 -2.50
N ARG A 295 25.57 1.45 -1.35
CA ARG A 295 26.01 0.44 -0.36
C ARG A 295 24.83 -0.30 0.26
N LEU A 296 23.75 0.41 0.60
CA LEU A 296 22.51 -0.21 1.08
C LEU A 296 21.92 -1.17 0.05
N VAL A 297 21.86 -0.77 -1.24
CA VAL A 297 21.35 -1.62 -2.34
C VAL A 297 22.14 -2.91 -2.48
N ARG A 298 23.46 -2.89 -2.29
CA ARG A 298 24.30 -4.11 -2.36
C ARG A 298 23.99 -5.12 -1.26
N GLU A 299 23.52 -4.67 -0.11
CA GLU A 299 23.15 -5.55 1.01
C GLU A 299 21.65 -5.88 1.05
N ALA A 300 20.83 -5.15 0.29
CA ALA A 300 19.39 -5.34 0.28
C ALA A 300 19.00 -6.65 -0.40
N HIS A 301 17.99 -7.32 0.14
CA HIS A 301 17.30 -8.42 -0.53
C HIS A 301 16.09 -7.91 -1.32
N VAL A 302 15.45 -6.89 -0.77
CA VAL A 302 14.23 -6.30 -1.32
C VAL A 302 14.38 -4.78 -1.39
N TRP A 303 13.95 -4.22 -2.51
CA TRP A 303 13.73 -2.79 -2.70
C TRP A 303 12.23 -2.56 -2.89
N ILE A 304 11.67 -1.58 -2.17
CA ILE A 304 10.27 -1.17 -2.35
C ILE A 304 10.24 0.32 -2.62
N ASP A 305 9.54 0.77 -3.65
CA ASP A 305 9.28 2.19 -3.84
C ASP A 305 7.85 2.46 -4.33
N SER A 306 7.34 3.65 -4.01
CA SER A 306 6.01 4.10 -4.43
C SER A 306 6.02 5.43 -5.21
N TYR A 307 7.20 5.91 -5.62
CA TYR A 307 7.32 7.14 -6.40
C TYR A 307 7.06 6.89 -7.89
N ARG A 308 6.53 7.90 -8.61
CA ARG A 308 6.26 7.79 -10.06
C ARG A 308 7.51 7.42 -10.87
N GLY A 309 7.30 6.82 -12.04
CA GLY A 309 8.37 6.45 -12.97
C GLY A 309 9.33 7.61 -13.21
N GLY A 310 10.62 7.36 -13.02
CA GLY A 310 11.66 8.37 -13.21
C GLY A 310 12.05 9.20 -11.98
N ALA A 311 11.25 9.21 -10.90
CA ALA A 311 11.53 10.02 -9.71
C ALA A 311 12.86 9.63 -9.03
N LEU A 312 13.19 8.33 -9.03
CA LEU A 312 14.44 7.80 -8.51
C LEU A 312 15.51 7.63 -9.61
N ALA A 313 15.08 7.44 -10.86
CA ALA A 313 15.97 7.32 -12.02
C ALA A 313 16.84 8.57 -12.23
N LYS A 314 16.31 9.78 -11.96
CA LYS A 314 17.10 11.03 -12.03
C LYS A 314 18.28 11.07 -11.06
N PHE A 315 18.27 10.22 -10.03
CA PHE A 315 19.38 10.04 -9.09
C PHE A 315 20.24 8.82 -9.41
N GLY A 316 20.00 8.15 -10.55
CA GLY A 316 20.72 6.97 -11.02
C GLY A 316 20.10 5.62 -10.62
N PHE A 317 19.02 5.60 -9.84
CA PHE A 317 18.38 4.36 -9.37
C PHE A 317 17.31 3.89 -10.37
N THR A 318 17.76 3.33 -11.49
CA THR A 318 16.92 2.61 -12.47
C THR A 318 16.98 1.11 -12.21
N ASP A 319 15.95 0.34 -12.57
CA ASP A 319 15.92 -1.14 -12.45
C ASP A 319 17.18 -1.80 -13.03
N GLY A 320 17.60 -1.38 -14.23
CA GLY A 320 18.80 -1.91 -14.88
C GLY A 320 20.05 -1.70 -14.04
N LYS A 321 20.23 -0.50 -13.48
CA LYS A 321 21.37 -0.19 -12.61
C LYS A 321 21.27 -0.86 -11.24
N LEU A 322 20.07 -0.98 -10.68
CA LEU A 322 19.82 -1.73 -9.45
C LEU A 322 20.22 -3.20 -9.62
N HIS A 323 19.82 -3.85 -10.71
CA HIS A 323 20.20 -5.24 -11.00
C HIS A 323 21.65 -5.41 -11.48
N GLU A 324 22.27 -4.39 -12.07
CA GLU A 324 23.72 -4.40 -12.32
C GLU A 324 24.51 -4.45 -11.00
N ILE A 325 24.08 -3.69 -9.99
CA ILE A 325 24.73 -3.63 -8.69
C ILE A 325 24.37 -4.83 -7.80
N ASN A 326 23.13 -5.29 -7.86
CA ASN A 326 22.62 -6.43 -7.11
C ASN A 326 21.71 -7.30 -8.01
N PRO A 327 22.28 -8.29 -8.71
CA PRO A 327 21.54 -9.14 -9.65
C PRO A 327 20.43 -9.99 -9.02
N SER A 328 20.46 -10.21 -7.71
CA SER A 328 19.46 -10.97 -6.95
C SER A 328 18.40 -10.06 -6.29
N LEU A 329 18.41 -8.76 -6.54
CA LEU A 329 17.47 -7.85 -5.88
C LEU A 329 16.02 -8.16 -6.31
N ILE A 330 15.12 -8.11 -5.33
CA ILE A 330 13.68 -8.14 -5.56
C ILE A 330 13.17 -6.69 -5.51
N ILE A 331 12.75 -6.14 -6.65
CA ILE A 331 12.28 -4.76 -6.79
C ILE A 331 10.75 -4.74 -6.84
N SER A 332 10.10 -4.07 -5.89
CA SER A 332 8.65 -3.90 -5.85
C SER A 332 8.28 -2.44 -6.06
N HIS A 333 7.60 -2.16 -7.18
CA HIS A 333 7.09 -0.84 -7.51
C HIS A 333 5.60 -0.76 -7.20
N VAL A 334 5.25 -0.09 -6.11
CA VAL A 334 3.85 0.17 -5.75
C VAL A 334 3.36 1.37 -6.55
N ARG A 335 2.33 1.19 -7.38
CA ARG A 335 1.78 2.24 -8.25
C ARG A 335 0.26 2.30 -8.16
N LEU A 336 -0.34 3.37 -8.68
CA LEU A 336 -1.79 3.43 -8.80
C LEU A 336 -2.31 2.40 -9.83
N TYR A 337 -1.82 2.48 -11.07
CA TYR A 337 -2.27 1.64 -12.20
C TYR A 337 -1.25 0.57 -12.62
N GLY A 338 -0.23 0.30 -11.80
CA GLY A 338 0.88 -0.60 -12.13
C GLY A 338 2.01 0.08 -12.91
N THR A 339 3.06 -0.66 -13.27
CA THR A 339 4.25 -0.16 -13.97
C THR A 339 4.19 -0.29 -15.49
N THR A 340 3.08 -0.77 -16.03
CA THR A 340 2.89 -1.01 -17.47
C THR A 340 1.49 -0.54 -17.92
N GLY A 341 1.32 -0.43 -19.24
CA GLY A 341 0.09 0.10 -19.84
C GLY A 341 0.11 1.62 -19.99
N PRO A 342 -0.85 2.20 -20.71
CA PRO A 342 -0.87 3.63 -21.05
C PRO A 342 -0.94 4.56 -19.82
N TRP A 343 -1.37 4.07 -18.65
CA TRP A 343 -1.53 4.90 -17.45
C TRP A 343 -0.45 4.65 -16.38
N SER A 344 0.66 3.99 -16.72
CA SER A 344 1.73 3.64 -15.74
C SER A 344 2.35 4.85 -15.04
N GLU A 345 2.32 6.02 -15.68
CA GLU A 345 2.87 7.27 -15.15
C GLU A 345 1.82 8.16 -14.45
N LYS A 346 0.54 7.76 -14.45
CA LYS A 346 -0.52 8.56 -13.85
C LYS A 346 -0.39 8.62 -12.33
N ALA A 347 -0.72 9.79 -11.81
CA ALA A 347 -0.73 10.11 -10.40
C ALA A 347 -2.00 9.61 -9.70
N GLY A 348 -1.86 9.19 -8.45
CA GLY A 348 -2.97 9.21 -7.50
C GLY A 348 -2.76 8.31 -6.30
N PHE A 349 -3.86 8.13 -5.58
CA PHE A 349 -3.96 7.47 -4.28
C PHE A 349 -5.12 6.45 -4.34
N ASP A 350 -5.46 5.86 -3.20
CA ASP A 350 -6.52 4.85 -3.06
C ASP A 350 -7.80 5.20 -3.84
N MET A 351 -8.27 6.43 -3.65
CA MET A 351 -9.52 6.92 -4.21
C MET A 351 -9.59 6.91 -5.73
N GLN A 352 -8.46 7.15 -6.42
CA GLN A 352 -8.42 7.01 -7.87
C GLN A 352 -8.51 5.55 -8.32
N GLY A 353 -7.95 4.62 -7.53
CA GLY A 353 -8.07 3.18 -7.76
C GLY A 353 -9.50 2.70 -7.58
N SER A 354 -10.16 3.17 -6.52
CA SER A 354 -11.57 2.92 -6.23
C SER A 354 -12.50 3.49 -7.31
N ALA A 355 -12.26 4.73 -7.76
CA ALA A 355 -13.07 5.40 -8.78
C ALA A 355 -12.94 4.71 -10.14
N SER A 356 -11.71 4.39 -10.55
CA SER A 356 -11.42 3.83 -11.87
C SER A 356 -11.87 2.38 -12.01
N SER A 357 -11.70 1.55 -10.97
CA SER A 357 -11.97 0.10 -11.03
C SER A 357 -13.46 -0.26 -11.03
N GLY A 358 -14.34 0.70 -10.81
CA GLY A 358 -15.78 0.46 -10.61
C GLY A 358 -16.18 0.20 -9.16
N MET A 359 -15.25 0.26 -8.21
CA MET A 359 -15.56 0.04 -6.78
C MET A 359 -16.49 1.12 -6.22
N MET A 360 -16.23 2.41 -6.49
CA MET A 360 -17.12 3.47 -6.02
C MET A 360 -18.51 3.40 -6.66
N ALA A 361 -18.59 2.98 -7.91
CA ALA A 361 -19.86 2.74 -8.58
C ALA A 361 -20.60 1.54 -7.98
N LEU A 362 -19.90 0.47 -7.61
CA LEU A 362 -20.49 -0.67 -6.89
C LEU A 362 -21.11 -0.21 -5.57
N CYS A 363 -20.33 0.45 -4.71
CA CYS A 363 -20.80 0.94 -3.41
C CYS A 363 -21.92 2.00 -3.53
N GLY A 364 -21.93 2.75 -4.63
CA GLY A 364 -22.92 3.79 -4.91
C GLY A 364 -24.17 3.33 -5.66
N GLN A 365 -24.27 2.04 -6.02
CA GLN A 365 -25.33 1.51 -6.88
C GLN A 365 -25.37 2.18 -8.28
N GLY A 366 -24.21 2.61 -8.78
CA GLY A 366 -24.00 3.08 -10.14
C GLY A 366 -22.99 4.23 -10.25
N PRO A 367 -22.38 4.43 -11.44
CA PRO A 367 -21.37 5.47 -11.66
C PRO A 367 -21.93 6.90 -11.64
N ARG A 368 -23.27 7.07 -11.66
CA ARG A 368 -23.96 8.36 -11.51
C ARG A 368 -24.35 8.65 -10.06
N ASN A 369 -24.18 7.71 -9.15
CA ASN A 369 -24.43 7.88 -7.72
C ASN A 369 -23.30 7.26 -6.88
N PRO A 370 -22.02 7.51 -7.19
CA PRO A 370 -20.91 6.83 -6.52
C PRO A 370 -20.88 7.05 -5.00
N ALA A 371 -20.39 6.05 -4.28
CA ALA A 371 -20.11 6.16 -2.85
C ALA A 371 -18.70 5.64 -2.54
N TRP A 372 -18.15 6.10 -1.42
CA TRP A 372 -16.86 5.60 -0.93
C TRP A 372 -16.97 4.15 -0.48
N PRO A 373 -15.95 3.31 -0.74
CA PRO A 373 -15.87 2.02 -0.08
C PRO A 373 -15.73 2.20 1.45
N PRO A 374 -16.19 1.23 2.25
CA PRO A 374 -15.98 1.23 3.70
C PRO A 374 -14.50 1.40 4.07
N GLY A 375 -14.23 2.21 5.10
CA GLY A 375 -12.86 2.49 5.56
C GLY A 375 -12.06 3.48 4.71
N GLN A 376 -12.58 3.95 3.56
CA GLN A 376 -11.99 4.94 2.63
C GLN A 376 -10.64 4.58 1.97
N VAL A 377 -9.71 3.90 2.64
CA VAL A 377 -8.36 3.55 2.14
C VAL A 377 -8.11 2.03 2.10
N ILE A 378 -9.17 1.27 1.80
CA ILE A 378 -9.15 -0.20 1.79
C ILE A 378 -8.13 -0.77 0.79
N ASN A 379 -7.91 -0.11 -0.35
CA ASN A 379 -6.97 -0.59 -1.36
C ASN A 379 -5.52 -0.34 -0.94
N ASP A 380 -5.24 0.73 -0.21
CA ASP A 380 -3.90 1.10 0.23
C ASP A 380 -3.30 -0.01 1.12
N TYR A 381 -3.96 -0.36 2.23
CA TYR A 381 -3.49 -1.44 3.11
C TYR A 381 -3.54 -2.82 2.43
N THR A 382 -4.60 -3.11 1.67
CA THR A 382 -4.72 -4.39 0.96
C THR A 382 -3.62 -4.55 -0.11
N THR A 383 -3.25 -3.47 -0.80
CA THR A 383 -2.12 -3.47 -1.75
C THR A 383 -0.80 -3.67 -1.02
N GLY A 384 -0.65 -3.13 0.19
CA GLY A 384 0.49 -3.42 1.06
C GLY A 384 0.61 -4.91 1.37
N TYR A 385 -0.48 -5.56 1.78
CA TYR A 385 -0.50 -7.00 2.05
C TYR A 385 -0.23 -7.83 0.79
N TYR A 386 -0.81 -7.48 -0.37
CA TYR A 386 -0.52 -8.16 -1.63
C TYR A 386 0.91 -7.92 -2.12
N GLY A 387 1.47 -6.73 -1.92
CA GLY A 387 2.87 -6.43 -2.20
C GLY A 387 3.82 -7.28 -1.37
N ALA A 388 3.57 -7.39 -0.06
CA ALA A 388 4.33 -8.27 0.83
C ALA A 388 4.20 -9.74 0.44
N LEU A 389 2.98 -10.21 0.11
CA LEU A 389 2.74 -11.58 -0.36
C LEU A 389 3.54 -11.88 -1.63
N ALA A 390 3.54 -10.96 -2.59
CA ALA A 390 4.28 -11.12 -3.84
C ALA A 390 5.80 -11.15 -3.61
N ILE A 391 6.30 -10.31 -2.71
CA ILE A 391 7.72 -10.31 -2.31
C ILE A 391 8.10 -11.65 -1.67
N GLN A 392 7.29 -12.17 -0.75
CA GLN A 392 7.53 -13.47 -0.13
C GLN A 392 7.46 -14.62 -1.15
N ALA A 393 6.52 -14.56 -2.10
CA ALA A 393 6.45 -15.51 -3.21
C ALA A 393 7.73 -15.46 -4.07
N ALA A 394 8.24 -14.25 -4.36
CA ALA A 394 9.50 -14.07 -5.09
C ALA A 394 10.71 -14.58 -4.29
N ILE A 395 10.76 -14.38 -2.97
CA ILE A 395 11.80 -14.96 -2.09
C ILE A 395 11.78 -16.49 -2.19
N LEU A 396 10.62 -17.12 -2.06
CA LEU A 396 10.50 -18.58 -2.12
C LEU A 396 10.92 -19.13 -3.50
N ARG A 397 10.58 -18.44 -4.59
CA ARG A 397 11.04 -18.80 -5.95
C ARG A 397 12.55 -18.60 -6.10
N GLN A 398 13.09 -17.49 -5.59
CA GLN A 398 14.52 -17.20 -5.63
C GLN A 398 15.36 -18.22 -4.87
N MET A 399 14.86 -18.77 -3.75
CA MET A 399 15.54 -19.84 -3.01
C MET A 399 15.78 -21.10 -3.86
N LYS A 400 14.90 -21.36 -4.84
CA LYS A 400 14.99 -22.53 -5.73
C LYS A 400 15.68 -22.20 -7.05
N GLU A 401 15.37 -21.05 -7.63
CA GLU A 401 15.70 -20.74 -9.01
C GLU A 401 16.74 -19.62 -9.18
N GLY A 402 17.10 -18.93 -8.09
CA GLY A 402 17.92 -17.72 -8.12
C GLY A 402 17.30 -16.58 -8.96
N GLY A 403 18.13 -15.63 -9.37
CA GLY A 403 17.71 -14.46 -10.16
C GLY A 403 17.13 -13.31 -9.33
N GLY A 404 17.06 -12.13 -9.94
CA GLY A 404 16.32 -10.99 -9.42
C GLY A 404 14.86 -11.02 -9.87
N TYR A 405 14.02 -10.17 -9.28
CA TYR A 405 12.59 -10.11 -9.62
C TYR A 405 12.10 -8.67 -9.64
N VAL A 406 11.16 -8.36 -10.53
CA VAL A 406 10.44 -7.07 -10.55
C VAL A 406 8.95 -7.35 -10.34
N LEU A 407 8.35 -6.63 -9.40
CA LEU A 407 6.96 -6.74 -9.00
C LEU A 407 6.23 -5.42 -9.21
N SER A 408 4.94 -5.50 -9.54
CA SER A 408 4.11 -4.32 -9.83
C SER A 408 2.77 -4.35 -9.08
N PRO A 409 2.76 -4.33 -7.74
CA PRO A 409 1.52 -4.16 -6.99
C PRO A 409 0.86 -2.83 -7.36
N SER A 410 -0.47 -2.84 -7.51
CA SER A 410 -1.22 -1.65 -7.88
C SER A 410 -2.51 -1.45 -7.11
N LEU A 411 -2.80 -0.21 -6.73
CA LEU A 411 -4.04 0.15 -6.03
C LEU A 411 -5.27 -0.20 -6.85
N THR A 412 -5.25 0.08 -8.16
CA THR A 412 -6.36 -0.26 -9.07
C THR A 412 -6.49 -1.76 -9.29
N GLY A 413 -5.38 -2.52 -9.39
CA GLY A 413 -5.41 -3.98 -9.49
C GLY A 413 -6.00 -4.62 -8.22
N THR A 414 -5.64 -4.12 -7.05
CA THR A 414 -6.25 -4.50 -5.76
C THR A 414 -7.74 -4.15 -5.72
N ALA A 415 -8.13 -2.96 -6.18
CA ALA A 415 -9.53 -2.57 -6.22
C ALA A 415 -10.35 -3.49 -7.16
N MET A 416 -9.80 -3.83 -8.33
CA MET A 416 -10.37 -4.81 -9.25
C MET A 416 -10.49 -6.20 -8.60
N SER A 417 -9.49 -6.63 -7.83
CA SER A 417 -9.54 -7.93 -7.14
C SER A 417 -10.60 -7.93 -6.03
N ILE A 418 -10.73 -6.85 -5.25
CA ILE A 418 -11.81 -6.70 -4.25
C ILE A 418 -13.18 -6.83 -4.93
N VAL A 419 -13.38 -6.08 -6.01
CA VAL A 419 -14.62 -6.07 -6.79
C VAL A 419 -14.89 -7.44 -7.44
N LYS A 420 -13.87 -8.20 -7.85
CA LYS A 420 -14.04 -9.53 -8.45
C LYS A 420 -14.34 -10.60 -7.40
N TYR A 421 -13.57 -10.63 -6.32
CA TYR A 421 -13.48 -11.79 -5.44
C TYR A 421 -14.34 -11.69 -4.17
N PHE A 422 -14.61 -10.47 -3.69
CA PHE A 422 -15.16 -10.23 -2.35
C PHE A 422 -16.56 -9.60 -2.35
N ARG A 423 -17.22 -9.53 -3.50
CA ARG A 423 -18.61 -9.06 -3.61
C ARG A 423 -19.55 -9.94 -2.78
N THR A 424 -20.46 -9.32 -2.05
CA THR A 424 -21.48 -10.02 -1.26
C THR A 424 -22.41 -10.87 -2.14
N SER A 425 -22.75 -10.36 -3.34
CA SER A 425 -23.57 -11.06 -4.33
C SER A 425 -22.95 -12.37 -4.85
N ARG A 426 -21.64 -12.57 -4.70
CA ARG A 426 -20.96 -13.83 -5.04
C ARG A 426 -21.29 -14.95 -4.05
N PHE A 427 -21.70 -14.61 -2.83
CA PHE A 427 -21.91 -15.55 -1.73
C PHE A 427 -23.29 -15.33 -1.07
N PRO A 428 -24.40 -15.58 -1.78
CA PRO A 428 -25.75 -15.35 -1.26
C PRO A 428 -26.04 -16.14 0.03
N GLU A 429 -25.38 -17.28 0.22
CA GLU A 429 -25.44 -18.09 1.44
C GLU A 429 -24.94 -17.38 2.70
N LEU A 430 -24.15 -16.31 2.59
CA LEU A 430 -23.70 -15.51 3.73
C LEU A 430 -24.77 -14.54 4.23
N ALA A 431 -25.82 -14.27 3.46
CA ALA A 431 -26.84 -13.27 3.80
C ALA A 431 -27.61 -13.57 5.11
N HIS A 432 -27.58 -14.83 5.56
CA HIS A 432 -28.29 -15.28 6.76
C HIS A 432 -27.39 -15.49 7.99
N ILE A 433 -26.07 -15.32 7.85
CA ILE A 433 -25.12 -15.57 8.95
C ILE A 433 -25.17 -14.44 9.98
N GLN A 434 -25.16 -14.80 11.26
CA GLN A 434 -25.11 -13.86 12.40
C GLN A 434 -23.78 -14.03 13.13
N GLY A 435 -22.68 -13.67 12.46
CA GLY A 435 -21.33 -14.07 12.89
C GLY A 435 -20.79 -13.39 14.14
N GLY A 436 -21.49 -12.40 14.68
CA GLY A 436 -21.13 -11.77 15.96
C GLY A 436 -19.79 -11.06 15.86
N LYS A 437 -19.78 -9.89 15.23
CA LYS A 437 -18.60 -9.02 15.08
C LYS A 437 -17.88 -8.83 16.41
N LEU A 438 -16.56 -9.00 16.39
CA LEU A 438 -15.68 -8.77 17.53
C LEU A 438 -14.81 -7.53 17.32
N PRO A 439 -14.43 -6.83 18.41
CA PRO A 439 -13.42 -5.78 18.34
C PRO A 439 -12.06 -6.35 17.92
N PRO A 440 -11.14 -5.49 17.45
CA PRO A 440 -9.78 -5.91 17.17
C PRO A 440 -9.06 -6.40 18.44
N GLN A 441 -7.92 -7.06 18.24
CA GLN A 441 -6.94 -7.24 19.32
C GLN A 441 -6.00 -6.04 19.34
N GLU A 442 -5.64 -5.60 20.53
CA GLU A 442 -4.84 -4.41 20.74
C GLU A 442 -3.43 -4.80 21.21
N LEU A 443 -2.44 -4.05 20.75
CA LEU A 443 -1.05 -4.11 21.16
C LEU A 443 -0.67 -2.76 21.75
N THR A 444 -0.09 -2.79 22.95
CA THR A 444 0.50 -1.62 23.60
C THR A 444 2.01 -1.80 23.65
N MET A 445 2.76 -0.80 23.21
CA MET A 445 4.23 -0.82 23.24
C MET A 445 4.81 0.56 23.55
N THR A 446 5.97 0.58 24.21
CA THR A 446 6.75 1.82 24.37
C THR A 446 7.60 2.05 23.12
N THR A 447 7.51 3.25 22.56
CA THR A 447 8.19 3.66 21.33
C THR A 447 9.00 4.93 21.54
N GLY A 448 9.77 5.35 20.53
CA GLY A 448 10.44 6.65 20.52
C GLY A 448 9.49 7.85 20.46
N LEU A 449 8.19 7.63 20.21
CA LEU A 449 7.15 8.65 20.18
C LEU A 449 6.27 8.67 21.44
N GLY A 450 6.43 7.69 22.34
CA GLY A 450 5.55 7.47 23.50
C GLY A 450 4.99 6.05 23.54
N VAL A 451 4.00 5.82 24.41
CA VAL A 451 3.29 4.54 24.52
C VAL A 451 2.26 4.45 23.40
N LEU A 452 2.56 3.68 22.36
CA LEU A 452 1.66 3.43 21.25
C LEU A 452 0.68 2.31 21.61
N LYS A 453 -0.62 2.58 21.46
CA LYS A 453 -1.69 1.58 21.45
C LYS A 453 -2.23 1.45 20.04
N THR A 454 -2.20 0.25 19.48
CA THR A 454 -2.60 0.00 18.08
C THR A 454 -3.07 -1.45 17.88
N LEU A 455 -3.32 -1.86 16.64
CA LEU A 455 -3.72 -3.23 16.32
C LEU A 455 -2.59 -4.23 16.57
N GLN A 456 -2.89 -5.29 17.32
CA GLN A 456 -2.03 -6.47 17.36
C GLN A 456 -2.10 -7.19 16.00
N PRO A 457 -0.97 -7.52 15.35
CA PRO A 457 -0.97 -8.17 14.03
C PRO A 457 -1.79 -9.46 13.96
N LEU A 458 -2.32 -9.76 12.78
CA LEU A 458 -3.13 -10.93 12.46
C LEU A 458 -2.54 -11.64 11.22
N PRO A 459 -2.50 -12.98 11.15
CA PRO A 459 -3.00 -13.99 12.10
C PRO A 459 -2.05 -14.29 13.27
N VAL A 460 -2.47 -15.19 14.16
CA VAL A 460 -1.62 -15.71 15.26
C VAL A 460 -0.88 -16.95 14.77
N LEU A 461 0.45 -16.96 14.91
CA LEU A 461 1.31 -18.09 14.59
C LEU A 461 1.85 -18.69 15.89
N THR A 462 1.71 -20.01 16.09
CA THR A 462 2.06 -20.65 17.38
C THR A 462 3.56 -20.76 17.65
N GLY A 463 4.39 -20.91 16.61
CA GLY A 463 5.85 -21.07 16.73
C GLY A 463 6.61 -19.77 16.48
N THR A 464 6.11 -18.93 15.57
CA THR A 464 6.74 -17.65 15.21
C THR A 464 5.71 -16.50 15.25
N PRO A 465 5.27 -16.08 16.44
CA PRO A 465 4.28 -15.01 16.59
C PRO A 465 4.68 -13.74 15.84
N LEU A 466 3.70 -13.08 15.21
CA LEU A 466 3.93 -11.79 14.58
C LEU A 466 4.27 -10.74 15.64
N GLN A 467 5.36 -10.00 15.41
CA GLN A 467 5.82 -8.98 16.33
C GLN A 467 6.75 -7.97 15.65
N TYR A 468 6.93 -6.82 16.29
CA TYR A 468 7.81 -5.76 15.80
C TYR A 468 9.10 -5.73 16.61
N SER A 469 10.24 -6.10 15.98
CA SER A 469 11.54 -6.04 16.64
C SER A 469 12.09 -4.63 16.77
N LYS A 470 11.84 -3.79 15.76
CA LYS A 470 12.20 -2.37 15.78
C LYS A 470 11.02 -1.57 16.30
N SER A 471 11.22 -0.89 17.43
CA SER A 471 10.22 0.06 17.93
C SER A 471 10.09 1.26 17.00
N LEU A 472 8.88 1.80 16.91
CA LEU A 472 8.59 3.02 16.15
C LEU A 472 9.47 4.17 16.67
N SER A 473 10.16 4.85 15.76
CA SER A 473 11.02 6.00 16.03
C SER A 473 10.45 7.25 15.37
N ALA A 474 10.97 8.42 15.72
CA ALA A 474 10.60 9.64 15.02
C ALA A 474 11.00 9.56 13.53
N MET A 475 10.20 10.18 12.66
CA MET A 475 10.42 10.15 11.22
C MET A 475 11.83 10.63 10.85
N GLY A 476 12.65 9.73 10.29
CA GLY A 476 14.00 10.03 9.86
C GLY A 476 15.04 10.10 10.99
N SER A 477 14.73 9.65 12.21
CA SER A 477 15.65 9.74 13.35
C SER A 477 16.66 8.60 13.46
N ASP A 478 16.43 7.47 12.80
CA ASP A 478 17.38 6.36 12.78
C ASP A 478 18.56 6.66 11.84
N LEU A 479 19.70 6.02 12.10
CA LEU A 479 20.80 5.98 11.14
C LEU A 479 20.36 5.24 9.86
N PRO A 480 20.93 5.57 8.69
CA PRO A 480 20.60 4.90 7.43
C PRO A 480 21.26 3.52 7.35
N LEU A 481 20.95 2.65 8.32
CA LEU A 481 21.49 1.31 8.50
C LEU A 481 20.32 0.34 8.68
N PHE A 482 20.41 -0.84 8.08
CA PHE A 482 19.45 -1.91 8.35
C PHE A 482 19.47 -2.26 9.86
N PRO A 483 18.32 -2.39 10.53
CA PRO A 483 18.25 -2.93 11.88
C PRO A 483 19.04 -4.25 12.01
N GLY A 484 19.97 -4.31 12.96
CA GLY A 484 20.84 -5.49 13.16
C GLY A 484 21.89 -5.71 12.07
N GLY A 485 22.07 -4.77 11.13
CA GLY A 485 23.12 -4.82 10.12
C GLY A 485 24.51 -4.49 10.67
N THR A 486 25.55 -4.86 9.91
CA THR A 486 26.97 -4.65 10.29
C THR A 486 27.59 -3.42 9.64
N MET A 487 26.93 -2.81 8.65
CA MET A 487 27.42 -1.61 7.97
C MET A 487 27.54 -0.43 8.94
N THR A 488 28.60 0.37 8.78
CA THR A 488 28.82 1.59 9.56
C THR A 488 28.42 2.85 8.78
N TYR A 489 28.04 3.89 9.53
CA TYR A 489 27.71 5.21 9.02
C TYR A 489 28.42 6.29 9.85
N ASP A 490 29.32 7.04 9.21
CA ASP A 490 30.05 8.14 9.86
C ASP A 490 29.22 9.42 9.81
N ILE A 491 28.62 9.76 10.94
CA ILE A 491 27.79 10.97 11.09
C ILE A 491 28.66 12.23 11.00
N ALA A 492 29.92 12.18 11.45
CA ALA A 492 30.81 13.34 11.46
C ALA A 492 31.24 13.76 10.04
N ALA A 493 31.22 12.82 9.09
CA ALA A 493 31.48 13.09 7.68
C ALA A 493 30.28 13.72 6.93
N VAL A 494 29.08 13.77 7.53
CA VAL A 494 27.89 14.31 6.87
C VAL A 494 27.97 15.83 6.80
N GLN A 495 27.90 16.38 5.59
CA GLN A 495 27.88 17.82 5.34
C GLN A 495 26.48 18.26 4.89
N PRO A 496 25.64 18.86 5.76
CA PRO A 496 24.31 19.35 5.38
C PRO A 496 24.37 20.39 4.28
N SER A 497 23.31 20.49 3.47
CA SER A 497 23.18 21.55 2.48
C SER A 497 23.18 22.93 3.15
N LYS A 498 23.86 23.91 2.53
CA LYS A 498 23.84 25.29 3.02
C LYS A 498 22.44 25.88 2.88
N LYS A 499 22.09 26.80 3.79
CA LYS A 499 20.77 27.44 3.81
C LYS A 499 20.43 28.13 2.49
N GLU A 500 21.40 28.76 1.85
CA GLU A 500 21.21 29.45 0.57
C GLU A 500 20.83 28.49 -0.57
N ASP A 501 21.45 27.30 -0.60
CA ASP A 501 21.18 26.27 -1.60
C ASP A 501 19.76 25.70 -1.42
N VAL A 502 19.37 25.46 -0.16
CA VAL A 502 18.01 25.06 0.20
C VAL A 502 17.00 26.10 -0.29
N LEU A 503 17.19 27.37 0.05
CA LEU A 503 16.27 28.46 -0.34
C LEU A 503 16.18 28.65 -1.87
N ARG A 504 17.30 28.50 -2.59
CA ARG A 504 17.33 28.60 -4.06
C ARG A 504 16.52 27.48 -4.71
N ALA A 505 16.64 26.26 -4.19
CA ALA A 505 15.86 25.13 -4.66
C ALA A 505 14.36 25.32 -4.42
N PHE A 506 13.97 25.88 -3.27
CA PHE A 506 12.56 26.16 -2.95
C PHE A 506 11.93 27.25 -3.83
N LYS A 507 12.59 28.39 -4.05
CA LYS A 507 12.02 29.53 -4.81
C LYS A 507 11.82 29.20 -6.30
N SER A 508 12.84 28.66 -6.95
CA SER A 508 12.82 28.37 -8.39
C SER A 508 11.77 27.33 -8.79
N ALA A 509 11.50 26.35 -7.92
CA ALA A 509 10.54 25.29 -8.19
C ALA A 509 9.08 25.76 -8.15
N ASN A 510 8.74 26.74 -7.31
CA ASN A 510 7.34 27.14 -7.09
C ASN A 510 6.83 28.09 -8.18
N GLU A 511 7.58 29.12 -8.56
CA GLU A 511 7.11 30.12 -9.55
C GLU A 511 6.85 29.51 -10.93
N LYS A 512 7.74 28.62 -11.37
CA LYS A 512 7.60 27.91 -12.65
C LYS A 512 6.36 27.02 -12.66
N LYS A 513 6.17 26.20 -11.62
CA LYS A 513 5.02 25.29 -11.49
C LYS A 513 3.69 26.03 -11.45
N THR A 514 3.60 27.13 -10.70
CA THR A 514 2.36 27.92 -10.61
C THR A 514 1.97 28.51 -11.96
N ARG A 515 2.94 29.01 -12.74
CA ARG A 515 2.68 29.53 -14.09
C ARG A 515 2.22 28.42 -15.03
N GLU A 516 2.94 27.30 -15.05
CA GLU A 516 2.60 26.13 -15.87
C GLU A 516 1.18 25.61 -15.58
N LEU A 517 0.76 25.54 -14.31
CA LEU A 517 -0.58 25.10 -13.94
C LEU A 517 -1.67 26.04 -14.48
N LYS A 518 -1.46 27.35 -14.40
CA LYS A 518 -2.40 28.35 -14.94
C LYS A 518 -2.46 28.29 -16.47
N ASP A 519 -1.31 28.16 -17.12
CA ASP A 519 -1.21 28.09 -18.59
C ASP A 519 -1.82 26.79 -19.13
N ILE A 520 -1.74 25.68 -18.38
CA ILE A 520 -2.48 24.46 -18.72
C ILE A 520 -3.98 24.74 -18.57
N SER A 521 -4.45 25.19 -17.40
CA SER A 521 -5.88 25.48 -17.16
C SER A 521 -6.50 26.41 -18.22
N ALA A 522 -5.80 27.49 -18.60
CA ALA A 522 -6.28 28.46 -19.58
C ALA A 522 -6.39 27.90 -21.01
N ARG A 523 -5.54 26.95 -21.40
CA ARG A 523 -5.58 26.35 -22.75
C ARG A 523 -6.82 25.51 -23.00
N TRP A 524 -7.41 24.96 -21.95
CA TRP A 524 -8.57 24.06 -22.05
C TRP A 524 -9.90 24.77 -21.79
N THR A 525 -9.90 25.98 -21.23
CA THR A 525 -11.11 26.81 -21.09
C THR A 525 -11.39 27.69 -22.31
N LEU A 526 -10.46 27.76 -23.27
CA LEU A 526 -10.57 28.51 -24.53
C LEU A 526 -10.84 27.63 -25.77
N ALA A 527 -10.86 26.31 -25.59
CA ALA A 527 -11.21 25.31 -26.60
C ALA A 527 -12.63 24.80 -26.35
#